data_AF-A0A6L6JFN1-F1
#
_entry.id   AF-A0A6L6JFN1-F1
#
_cell.length_a   1.000
_cell.length_b   1.000
_cell.length_c   1.000
_cell.angle_alpha   90.00
_cell.angle_beta   90.00
_cell.angle_gamma   90.00
#
_symmetry.space_group_name_H-M   'P 1'
#
loop_
_entity.id
_entity.type
_entity.pdbx_description
1 polymer ?
#
loop_
_entity_poly.entity_id
_entity_poly.type
_entity_poly.pdbx_seq_one_letter_code
_entity_poly.pdbx_strand_id
1 'polypeptide(L)' 'MRRAHVHGIDRDAFMRRWSLLMIGSFSSREECAVHFGVTFQTACNWFDGMCRPYGDIVDHAMATLPRYEQVMRGR' A
#
# COMPACT_ATOMS: atom_id res chain seq x y z
N MET A 1 -22.22 29.96 0.52
CA MET A 1 -22.54 28.71 -0.20
C MET A 1 -21.25 28.01 -0.61
N ARG A 2 -20.88 26.89 0.01
CA ARG A 2 -19.69 26.09 -0.33
C ARG A 2 -20.15 24.97 -1.27
N ARG A 3 -19.76 25.02 -2.55
CA ARG A 3 -20.02 23.96 -3.54
C ARG A 3 -18.80 23.04 -3.64
N ALA A 4 -19.08 21.74 -3.48
CA ALA A 4 -18.39 20.57 -4.02
C ALA A 4 -16.89 20.36 -3.68
N HIS A 5 -16.62 19.66 -2.57
CA HIS A 5 -15.52 18.70 -2.56
C HIS A 5 -15.95 17.52 -3.45
N VAL A 6 -15.69 17.61 -4.75
CA VAL A 6 -15.68 16.45 -5.66
C VAL A 6 -14.79 15.40 -5.00
N HIS A 7 -15.29 14.17 -4.85
CA HIS A 7 -14.62 13.01 -4.25
C HIS A 7 -13.10 12.99 -4.51
N GLY A 8 -12.33 13.60 -3.61
CA GLY A 8 -10.88 13.53 -3.67
C GLY A 8 -10.46 12.10 -3.39
N ILE A 9 -9.41 11.63 -4.06
CA ILE A 9 -8.77 10.36 -3.72
C ILE A 9 -8.44 10.41 -2.22
N ASP A 10 -9.10 9.57 -1.43
CA ASP A 10 -8.86 9.47 0.01
C ASP A 10 -7.49 8.82 0.23
N ARG A 11 -6.50 9.70 0.39
CA ARG A 11 -5.09 9.32 0.56
C ARG A 11 -4.87 8.53 1.83
N ASP A 12 -5.54 8.90 2.92
CA ASP A 12 -5.35 8.25 4.22
C ASP A 12 -5.94 6.86 4.19
N ALA A 13 -7.11 6.69 3.55
CA ALA A 13 -7.70 5.37 3.36
C ALA A 13 -6.83 4.49 2.42
N PHE A 14 -6.24 5.05 1.38
CA PHE A 14 -5.26 4.32 0.55
C PHE A 14 -4.05 3.87 1.38
N MET A 15 -3.46 4.77 2.17
CA MET A 15 -2.30 4.48 3.01
C MET A 15 -2.57 3.38 4.03
N ARG A 16 -3.75 3.42 4.68
CA ARG A 16 -4.17 2.36 5.61
C ARG A 16 -4.31 1.01 4.92
N ARG A 17 -4.97 0.96 3.75
CA ARG A 17 -5.11 -0.30 2.99
C ARG A 17 -3.77 -0.83 2.50
N TRP A 18 -2.87 0.05 2.07
CA TRP A 18 -1.52 -0.33 1.67
C TRP A 18 -0.73 -0.96 2.83
N SER A 19 -0.75 -0.32 4.01
CA SER A 19 -0.14 -0.89 5.22
C SER A 19 -0.73 -2.25 5.58
N LEU A 20 -2.07 -2.38 5.57
CA LEU A 20 -2.75 -3.66 5.81
C LEU A 20 -2.38 -4.74 4.79
N LEU A 21 -2.22 -4.36 3.52
CA LEU A 21 -1.78 -5.28 2.48
C LEU A 21 -0.37 -5.80 2.78
N MET A 22 0.57 -4.93 3.18
CA MET A 22 1.92 -5.37 3.54
C MET A 22 1.93 -6.30 4.75
N ILE A 23 1.22 -5.91 5.82
CA ILE A 23 1.09 -6.72 7.05
C ILE A 23 0.46 -8.08 6.76
N GLY A 24 -0.54 -8.13 5.86
CA GLY A 24 -1.22 -9.37 5.50
C GLY A 24 -0.47 -10.23 4.49
N SER A 25 0.51 -9.67 3.76
CA SER A 25 1.22 -10.38 2.68
C SER A 25 2.59 -10.90 3.08
N PHE A 26 3.21 -10.36 4.12
CA PHE A 26 4.59 -10.69 4.50
C PHE A 26 4.72 -10.96 6.00
N SER A 27 5.60 -11.89 6.34
CA SER A 27 5.88 -12.25 7.73
C SER A 27 6.85 -11.25 8.38
N SER A 28 7.63 -10.53 7.58
CA SER A 28 8.58 -9.52 8.06
C SER A 28 8.76 -8.35 7.08
N ARG A 29 9.36 -7.27 7.56
CA ARG A 29 9.69 -6.08 6.75
C ARG A 29 10.83 -6.39 5.77
N GLU A 30 11.74 -7.29 6.13
CA GLU A 30 12.84 -7.76 5.28
C GLU A 30 12.32 -8.55 4.08
N GLU A 31 11.35 -9.45 4.28
CA GLU A 31 10.72 -10.20 3.20
C GLU A 31 10.04 -9.27 2.20
N CYS A 32 9.30 -8.27 2.70
CA CYS A 32 8.71 -7.22 1.88
C CYS A 32 9.77 -6.43 1.09
N ALA A 33 10.88 -6.04 1.74
CA ALA A 33 11.95 -5.30 1.08
C ALA A 33 12.58 -6.12 -0.06
N VAL A 34 12.83 -7.42 0.16
CA VAL A 34 13.36 -8.33 -0.85
C VAL A 34 12.37 -8.53 -2.00
N HIS A 35 11.09 -8.77 -1.70
CA HIS A 35 10.04 -8.97 -2.70
C HIS A 35 9.94 -7.79 -3.67
N PHE A 36 9.97 -6.56 -3.15
CA PHE A 36 9.84 -5.35 -3.96
C PHE A 36 11.18 -4.77 -4.45
N GLY A 37 12.32 -5.34 -4.06
CA GLY A 37 13.64 -4.79 -4.39
C GLY A 37 13.88 -3.37 -3.83
N VAL A 38 13.29 -3.05 -2.67
CA VAL A 38 13.40 -1.74 -2.02
C VAL A 38 14.26 -1.78 -0.76
N THR A 39 14.59 -0.62 -0.21
CA THR A 39 15.31 -0.55 1.06
C THR A 39 14.47 -1.06 2.22
N PHE A 40 15.11 -1.58 3.27
CA PHE A 40 14.43 -1.98 4.51
C PHE A 40 13.60 -0.83 5.11
N GLN A 41 14.13 0.40 5.12
CA GLN A 41 13.40 1.55 5.63
C GLN A 41 12.13 1.85 4.82
N THR A 42 12.15 1.64 3.51
CA THR A 42 10.95 1.77 2.66
C THR A 42 9.89 0.76 3.08
N ALA A 43 10.27 -0.50 3.31
CA ALA A 43 9.35 -1.51 3.81
C ALA A 43 8.80 -1.15 5.20
N CYS A 44 9.63 -0.67 6.14
CA CYS A 44 9.17 -0.15 7.43
C CYS A 44 8.10 0.94 7.25
N ASN A 45 8.39 1.93 6.40
CA ASN A 45 7.47 3.03 6.14
C ASN A 45 6.15 2.57 5.52
N TRP A 46 6.14 1.51 4.71
CA TRP A 46 4.90 0.95 4.17
C TRP A 46 4.09 0.22 5.23
N PHE A 47 4.74 -0.59 6.07
CA PHE A 47 4.08 -1.23 7.23
C PHE A 47 3.45 -0.19 8.15
N ASP A 48 4.14 0.92 8.39
CA ASP A 48 3.69 1.96 9.32
C ASP A 48 2.76 2.99 8.65
N GLY A 49 2.50 2.87 7.34
CA GLY A 49 1.63 3.78 6.60
C GLY A 49 2.18 5.20 6.45
N MET A 50 3.51 5.35 6.43
CA MET A 50 4.22 6.63 6.43
C MET A 50 4.56 7.15 5.02
N CYS A 51 4.73 6.28 4.02
CA CYS A 51 5.01 6.71 2.64
C CYS A 51 4.27 5.89 1.59
N ARG A 52 4.00 6.51 0.44
CA ARG A 52 3.29 5.87 -0.68
C ARG A 52 4.25 5.06 -1.54
N PRO A 53 3.80 3.91 -2.09
CA PRO A 53 4.48 3.28 -3.20
C PRO A 53 4.38 4.13 -4.47
N TYR A 54 5.33 3.95 -5.37
CA TYR A 54 5.25 4.46 -6.74
C TYR A 54 4.39 3.54 -7.62
N GLY A 55 4.05 4.00 -8.83
CA GLY A 55 3.11 3.29 -9.72
C GLY A 55 3.62 1.92 -10.18
N ASP A 56 4.92 1.79 -10.40
CA ASP A 56 5.61 0.52 -10.72
C ASP A 56 5.52 -0.50 -9.57
N ILE A 57 5.71 -0.04 -8.33
CA ILE A 57 5.51 -0.87 -7.14
C ILE A 57 4.05 -1.32 -7.02
N VAL A 58 3.10 -0.43 -7.32
CA VAL A 58 1.67 -0.74 -7.31
C VAL A 58 1.35 -1.79 -8.37
N ASP A 59 1.86 -1.64 -9.59
CA ASP A 59 1.69 -2.61 -10.68
C ASP A 59 2.28 -3.98 -10.31
N HIS A 60 3.49 -4.00 -9.74
CA HIS A 60 4.11 -5.23 -9.27
C HIS A 60 3.30 -5.90 -8.15
N ALA A 61 2.76 -5.12 -7.20
CA ALA A 61 1.92 -5.64 -6.13
C ALA A 61 0.60 -6.22 -6.67
N MET A 62 0.00 -5.60 -7.69
CA MET A 62 -1.19 -6.12 -8.36
C MET A 62 -0.94 -7.48 -9.02
N ALA A 63 0.25 -7.66 -9.60
CA ALA A 63 0.62 -8.89 -10.28
C ALA A 63 1.02 -10.03 -9.34
N THR A 64 1.56 -9.72 -8.15
CA THR A 64 2.24 -10.71 -7.30
C THR A 64 1.57 -10.96 -5.95
N LEU A 65 0.84 -10.00 -5.39
CA LEU A 65 0.28 -10.15 -4.05
C LEU A 65 -1.12 -10.78 -4.08
N PRO A 66 -1.33 -11.87 -3.34
CA PRO A 66 -2.66 -12.42 -3.17
C PRO A 66 -3.55 -11.40 -2.47
N ARG A 67 -4.84 -11.37 -2.84
CA ARG A 67 -5.86 -10.50 -2.20
C ARG A 67 -5.60 -9.00 -2.35
N TYR A 68 -4.69 -8.56 -3.23
CA TYR A 68 -4.48 -7.14 -3.54
C TYR A 68 -5.81 -6.42 -3.78
N GLU A 69 -6.64 -6.93 -4.69
CA GLU A 69 -7.91 -6.28 -5.03
C GLU A 69 -8.88 -6.24 -3.84
N GLN A 70 -8.92 -7.30 -3.03
CA GLN A 70 -9.80 -7.38 -1.87
C GLN A 70 -9.42 -6.30 -0.85
N VAL A 71 -8.14 -6.29 -0.43
CA VAL A 71 -7.65 -5.34 0.57
C VAL A 71 -7.74 -3.92 0.07
N MET A 72 -7.32 -3.64 -1.16
CA MET A 72 -7.29 -2.28 -1.72
C MET A 72 -8.68 -1.72 -2.07
N ARG A 73 -9.69 -2.58 -2.27
CA ARG A 73 -11.10 -2.17 -2.41
C ARG A 73 -11.86 -2.14 -1.08
N GLY A 74 -11.23 -2.52 0.04
CA GLY A 74 -11.83 -2.50 1.37
C GLY A 74 -12.94 -3.55 1.56
N ARG A 75 -12.76 -4.75 1.01
CA ARG A 75 -13.71 -5.87 1.07
C ARG A 75 -13.22 -7.02 1.93
#